data_AF-A0A953NYB7-F1
#
_entry.id   AF-A0A953NYB7-F1
#
_cell.length_a   1.000
_cell.length_b   1.000
_cell.length_c   1.000
_cell.angle_alpha   90.00
_cell.angle_beta   90.00
_cell.angle_gamma   90.00
#
_symmetry.space_group_name_H-M   'P 1'
#
loop_
_entity.id
_entity.type
_entity.pdbx_description
1 polymer ?
#
loop_
_entity_poly.entity_id
_entity_poly.type
_entity_poly.pdbx_seq_one_letter_code
_entity_poly.pdbx_strand_id
1 'polypeptide(L)'
;MNTKTLGKMTFAVVAMAALSIGQLSFGQVAKPPVRTVPGGPPSQVARPQAGPVTLEAAKDRMVTEIFKGQLGERSLFANPSVVKQGITIRGWRAPDEIRVQEESWFFFVDEMPGANWEHPAHYVLVNKATGATRAVPVKTPPGDLHTLRAMNPAAERQLQVIQRNRASVLDRVVVRPVVIPQKGKYAVLVSGGWDASHNYSRYWNDMSFMYKTLKQKYGYTDDEIIVLFANGTHSPSADLDGDGKDDIDYAATKANLTSVFNIIAGHLREDGKFFFYSTNHGGQGSGPQDAILYLWGEWIRDDELATLSKKIVAREALYVMEQCFSGGMMDNLLTAQPHPCNKPAVCVMTAAQSNEVSWGADTEGDYDEYIYHWTSAVNGRTPGGTPVNADTNGDGIVSMNEAHAYAKSHDSRNEHPVIGSCRVDACDPDLHAEVAFKDDCVSFNPATTTTGQVTGRWKVMDGGHLLFDFGSNSAEASRTLAIIKHYNMNQSCFVGRPNPSFQYMLISGNSPVGAMAGEDCVSFNPATTTVSNVGGTWKVVDGNHAMFNFGSNKPEADQTLEVIKKHGFTQSCFVGRPNPSFSYLRK
;
A
#
# COMPACT_ATOMS: atom_id res chain seq x y z
N MET A 1 23.30 -43.88 -35.84
CA MET A 1 22.37 -44.97 -35.45
C MET A 1 21.66 -44.48 -34.19
N ASN A 2 20.35 -44.32 -34.05
CA ASN A 2 19.18 -44.66 -34.86
C ASN A 2 18.01 -43.74 -34.43
N THR A 3 17.29 -43.19 -35.42
CA THR A 3 15.83 -42.96 -35.54
C THR A 3 14.99 -42.47 -34.33
N LYS A 4 14.44 -41.24 -34.37
CA LYS A 4 13.08 -40.84 -34.85
C LYS A 4 11.90 -41.46 -34.07
N THR A 5 11.05 -40.64 -33.45
CA THR A 5 9.61 -40.54 -33.81
C THR A 5 8.98 -39.23 -33.32
N LEU A 6 8.27 -38.55 -34.22
CA LEU A 6 7.43 -37.36 -34.02
C LEU A 6 5.99 -37.82 -33.76
N GLY A 7 5.32 -37.31 -32.72
CA GLY A 7 3.88 -37.48 -32.50
C GLY A 7 3.10 -36.25 -32.97
N LYS A 8 2.31 -36.38 -34.03
CA LYS A 8 1.35 -35.38 -34.52
C LYS A 8 0.03 -35.49 -33.73
N MET A 9 -0.49 -34.37 -33.26
CA MET A 9 -1.86 -34.22 -32.76
C MET A 9 -2.85 -34.15 -33.93
N THR A 10 -3.93 -34.92 -33.82
CA THR A 10 -5.03 -35.02 -34.79
C THR A 10 -6.13 -34.02 -34.43
N PHE A 11 -6.55 -33.19 -35.39
CA PHE A 11 -7.73 -32.35 -35.33
C PHE A 11 -9.00 -33.21 -35.50
N ALA A 12 -9.97 -33.07 -34.59
CA ALA A 12 -11.31 -33.62 -34.75
C ALA A 12 -12.20 -32.58 -35.45
N VAL A 13 -12.72 -32.96 -36.62
CA VAL A 13 -13.74 -32.23 -37.40
C VAL A 13 -15.12 -32.75 -36.97
N VAL A 14 -15.99 -31.86 -36.49
CA VAL A 14 -17.40 -32.17 -36.23
C VAL A 14 -18.21 -31.92 -37.50
N ALA A 15 -18.86 -32.97 -37.99
CA ALA A 15 -19.73 -32.94 -39.16
C ALA A 15 -21.12 -32.38 -38.82
N MET A 16 -21.60 -31.40 -39.60
CA MET A 16 -22.99 -30.95 -39.61
C MET A 16 -23.86 -31.93 -40.41
N ALA A 17 -24.94 -32.42 -39.80
CA ALA A 17 -25.97 -33.20 -40.47
C ALA A 17 -26.98 -32.27 -41.18
N ALA A 18 -27.19 -32.51 -42.46
CA ALA A 18 -28.19 -31.85 -43.29
C ALA A 18 -29.57 -32.54 -43.12
N LEU A 19 -30.61 -31.76 -42.84
CA LEU A 19 -32.00 -32.19 -42.85
C LEU A 19 -32.65 -31.88 -44.21
N SER A 20 -33.15 -32.93 -44.85
CA SER A 20 -33.85 -32.94 -46.13
C SER A 20 -35.28 -32.41 -45.98
N ILE A 21 -35.69 -31.47 -46.85
CA ILE A 21 -37.08 -31.05 -47.00
C ILE A 21 -37.66 -31.70 -48.26
N GLY A 22 -38.68 -32.53 -48.05
CA GLY A 22 -39.43 -33.21 -49.10
C GLY A 22 -40.39 -32.29 -49.86
N GLN A 23 -40.50 -32.54 -51.16
CA GLN A 23 -41.45 -31.94 -52.09
C GLN A 23 -42.90 -32.39 -51.82
N LEU A 24 -43.85 -31.46 -51.92
CA LEU A 24 -45.22 -31.75 -52.34
C LEU A 24 -45.75 -30.59 -53.22
N SER A 25 -46.30 -30.96 -54.38
CA SER A 25 -47.10 -30.14 -55.30
C SER A 25 -48.48 -30.83 -55.40
N PHE A 26 -49.62 -30.30 -55.85
CA PHE A 26 -50.07 -29.09 -56.57
C PHE A 26 -51.56 -28.94 -56.22
N GLY A 27 -52.13 -27.74 -56.33
CA GLY A 27 -53.58 -27.54 -56.33
C GLY A 27 -53.98 -26.15 -56.80
N GLN A 28 -54.40 -26.04 -58.07
CA GLN A 28 -54.93 -24.82 -58.69
C GLN A 28 -56.33 -24.50 -58.16
N VAL A 29 -56.62 -23.22 -57.87
CA VAL A 29 -57.99 -22.68 -57.88
C VAL A 29 -57.99 -21.24 -58.42
N ALA A 30 -59.07 -20.92 -59.15
CA ALA A 30 -59.24 -19.92 -60.19
C ALA A 30 -59.17 -18.42 -59.83
N LYS A 31 -58.88 -17.59 -60.84
CA LYS A 31 -58.96 -16.12 -60.86
C LYS A 31 -60.40 -15.60 -61.08
N PRO A 32 -60.83 -14.53 -60.40
CA PRO A 32 -61.93 -13.65 -60.84
C PRO A 32 -61.40 -12.32 -61.45
N PRO A 33 -62.25 -11.51 -62.11
CA PRO A 33 -61.84 -10.66 -63.24
C PRO A 33 -61.27 -9.29 -62.84
N VAL A 34 -60.40 -8.79 -63.71
CA VAL A 34 -59.81 -7.45 -63.66
C VAL A 34 -60.87 -6.42 -64.06
N ARG A 35 -61.12 -5.44 -63.19
CA ARG A 35 -61.85 -4.21 -63.50
C ARG A 35 -60.87 -3.04 -63.41
N THR A 36 -60.61 -2.40 -64.54
CA THR A 36 -59.77 -1.21 -64.67
C THR A 36 -60.50 0.03 -64.18
N VAL A 37 -59.92 0.76 -63.22
CA VAL A 37 -60.30 2.15 -62.87
C VAL A 37 -59.03 3.00 -62.95
N PRO A 38 -59.02 4.14 -63.66
CA PRO A 38 -57.82 4.96 -63.83
C PRO A 38 -57.69 6.03 -62.73
N GLY A 39 -56.44 6.32 -62.33
CA GLY A 39 -56.00 7.67 -62.01
C GLY A 39 -55.75 8.03 -60.55
N GLY A 40 -54.47 8.15 -60.19
CA GLY A 40 -53.98 8.89 -59.03
C GLY A 40 -52.64 8.34 -58.53
N PRO A 41 -51.53 9.11 -58.50
CA PRO A 41 -50.31 8.64 -57.84
C PRO A 41 -50.62 8.44 -56.35
N PRO A 42 -50.07 7.42 -55.69
CA PRO A 42 -50.28 7.24 -54.26
C PRO A 42 -49.70 8.45 -53.56
N SER A 43 -50.57 9.23 -52.91
CA SER A 43 -50.16 10.17 -51.87
C SER A 43 -49.30 9.38 -50.90
N GLN A 44 -48.01 9.74 -50.81
CA GLN A 44 -47.17 9.29 -49.71
C GLN A 44 -47.88 9.76 -48.45
N VAL A 45 -48.55 8.82 -47.77
CA VAL A 45 -48.95 9.03 -46.38
C VAL A 45 -47.62 9.19 -45.67
N ALA A 46 -47.26 10.43 -45.38
CA ALA A 46 -46.16 10.75 -44.50
C ALA A 46 -46.38 9.90 -43.25
N ARG A 47 -45.47 8.95 -42.99
CA ARG A 47 -45.39 8.35 -41.65
C ARG A 47 -45.37 9.53 -40.69
N PRO A 48 -46.22 9.56 -39.65
CA PRO A 48 -46.12 10.62 -38.67
C PRO A 48 -44.66 10.66 -38.23
N GLN A 49 -43.99 11.80 -38.43
CA GLN A 49 -42.69 12.02 -37.81
C GLN A 49 -42.95 11.78 -36.33
N ALA A 50 -42.42 10.67 -35.80
CA ALA A 50 -42.50 10.41 -34.38
C ALA A 50 -41.97 11.69 -33.71
N GLY A 51 -42.78 12.29 -32.83
CA GLY A 51 -42.34 13.46 -32.08
C GLY A 51 -41.01 13.16 -31.37
N PRO A 52 -40.26 14.20 -30.95
CA PRO A 52 -38.96 14.00 -30.32
C PRO A 52 -39.08 13.00 -29.17
N VAL A 53 -38.20 12.00 -29.18
CA VAL A 53 -38.15 10.93 -28.19
C VAL A 53 -37.91 11.55 -26.82
N THR A 54 -38.80 11.24 -25.86
CA THR A 54 -38.66 11.69 -24.48
C THR A 54 -37.53 10.94 -23.77
N LEU A 55 -37.04 11.46 -22.63
CA LEU A 55 -35.99 10.78 -21.86
C LEU A 55 -36.40 9.36 -21.44
N GLU A 56 -37.65 9.18 -20.98
CA GLU A 56 -38.16 7.86 -20.57
C GLU A 56 -38.28 6.91 -21.77
N ALA A 57 -38.81 7.39 -22.91
CA ALA A 57 -38.86 6.56 -24.12
C ALA A 57 -37.46 6.21 -24.65
N ALA A 58 -36.48 7.10 -24.48
CA ALA A 58 -35.09 6.84 -24.82
C ALA A 58 -34.46 5.80 -23.89
N LYS A 59 -34.74 5.88 -22.58
CA LYS A 59 -34.34 4.87 -21.60
C LYS A 59 -34.90 3.50 -21.98
N ASP A 60 -36.21 3.39 -22.22
CA ASP A 60 -36.86 2.10 -22.52
C ASP A 60 -36.28 1.46 -23.80
N ARG A 61 -36.00 2.27 -24.84
CA ARG A 61 -35.32 1.82 -26.06
C ARG A 61 -33.93 1.30 -25.78
N MET A 62 -33.11 2.07 -25.08
CA MET A 62 -31.74 1.67 -24.74
C MET A 62 -31.74 0.38 -23.91
N VAL A 63 -32.60 0.26 -22.90
CA VAL A 63 -32.70 -0.94 -22.06
C VAL A 63 -33.12 -2.16 -22.88
N THR A 64 -34.05 -1.99 -23.81
CA THR A 64 -34.54 -3.08 -24.67
C THR A 64 -33.49 -3.50 -25.70
N GLU A 65 -32.89 -2.54 -26.42
CA GLU A 65 -32.00 -2.80 -27.56
C GLU A 65 -30.59 -3.20 -27.14
N ILE A 66 -30.04 -2.54 -26.11
CA ILE A 66 -28.64 -2.76 -25.67
C ILE A 66 -28.60 -3.84 -24.59
N PHE A 67 -29.50 -3.77 -23.61
CA PHE A 67 -29.50 -4.66 -22.44
C PHE A 67 -30.58 -5.74 -22.48
N LYS A 68 -31.23 -5.95 -23.63
CA LYS A 68 -32.25 -7.01 -23.85
C LYS A 68 -33.39 -6.99 -22.82
N GLY A 69 -33.75 -5.81 -22.33
CA GLY A 69 -34.79 -5.62 -21.32
C GLY A 69 -34.34 -5.91 -19.88
N GLN A 70 -33.06 -6.23 -19.65
CA GLN A 70 -32.54 -6.69 -18.36
C GLN A 70 -31.38 -5.83 -17.87
N LEU A 71 -31.67 -4.89 -16.97
CA LEU A 71 -30.63 -4.12 -16.29
C LEU A 71 -29.95 -4.92 -15.16
N GLY A 72 -30.67 -5.79 -14.46
CA GLY A 72 -30.12 -6.51 -13.31
C GLY A 72 -29.69 -5.53 -12.21
N GLU A 73 -28.48 -5.73 -11.69
CA GLU A 73 -27.90 -4.89 -10.62
C GLU A 73 -27.20 -3.63 -11.12
N ARG A 74 -27.12 -3.43 -12.45
CA ARG A 74 -26.42 -2.28 -13.06
C ARG A 74 -27.00 -0.94 -12.61
N SER A 75 -26.13 0.04 -12.38
CA SER A 75 -26.58 1.41 -12.13
C SER A 75 -26.80 2.14 -13.45
N LEU A 76 -27.99 2.73 -13.62
CA LEU A 76 -28.34 3.52 -14.80
C LEU A 76 -28.49 5.00 -14.44
N PHE A 77 -27.71 5.84 -15.12
CA PHE A 77 -27.77 7.29 -15.02
C PHE A 77 -28.14 7.91 -16.37
N ALA A 78 -28.77 9.08 -16.33
CA ALA A 78 -29.08 9.88 -17.52
C ALA A 78 -28.63 11.33 -17.35
N ASN A 79 -28.16 11.93 -18.44
CA ASN A 79 -28.07 13.39 -18.48
C ASN A 79 -29.48 13.98 -18.38
N PRO A 80 -29.74 14.93 -17.45
CA PRO A 80 -31.07 15.51 -17.29
C PRO A 80 -31.54 16.31 -18.52
N SER A 81 -30.62 16.67 -19.42
CA SER A 81 -30.91 17.38 -20.66
C SER A 81 -30.30 16.69 -21.88
N VAL A 82 -30.85 16.99 -23.05
CA VAL A 82 -30.30 16.52 -24.33
C VAL A 82 -28.92 17.12 -24.53
N VAL A 83 -27.95 16.28 -24.90
CA VAL A 83 -26.58 16.69 -25.21
C VAL A 83 -26.53 17.15 -26.68
N LYS A 84 -25.94 18.32 -26.92
CA LYS A 84 -25.84 18.93 -28.25
C LYS A 84 -24.84 18.20 -29.14
N GLN A 85 -25.08 18.27 -30.45
CA GLN A 85 -24.12 17.83 -31.46
C GLN A 85 -22.75 18.48 -31.23
N GLY A 86 -21.69 17.69 -31.43
CA GLY A 86 -20.31 18.15 -31.36
C GLY A 86 -19.67 18.03 -29.97
N ILE A 87 -20.47 17.81 -28.91
CA ILE A 87 -19.94 17.54 -27.57
C ILE A 87 -19.32 16.14 -27.52
N THR A 88 -18.15 16.03 -26.88
CA THR A 88 -17.53 14.75 -26.54
C THR A 88 -17.59 14.56 -25.04
N ILE A 89 -18.19 13.46 -24.61
CA ILE A 89 -18.20 13.03 -23.20
C ILE A 89 -17.00 12.11 -23.01
N ARG A 90 -16.19 12.37 -21.97
CA ARG A 90 -14.91 11.69 -21.72
C ARG A 90 -14.94 11.01 -20.35
N GLY A 91 -14.37 9.81 -20.29
CA GLY A 91 -13.91 9.17 -19.07
C GLY A 91 -12.53 9.65 -18.67
N TRP A 92 -11.85 8.86 -17.85
CA TRP A 92 -10.59 9.26 -17.19
C TRP A 92 -9.38 9.18 -18.12
N ARG A 93 -9.34 8.15 -18.97
CA ARG A 93 -8.26 7.90 -19.93
C ARG A 93 -8.85 7.50 -21.28
N ALA A 94 -8.12 7.77 -22.36
CA ALA A 94 -8.46 7.22 -23.66
C ALA A 94 -8.41 5.67 -23.61
N PRO A 95 -9.29 4.95 -24.31
CA PRO A 95 -10.23 5.42 -25.34
C PRO A 95 -11.64 5.74 -24.82
N ASP A 96 -11.86 5.87 -23.51
CA ASP A 96 -13.19 6.06 -22.93
C ASP A 96 -13.78 7.43 -23.29
N GLU A 97 -14.44 7.50 -24.43
CA GLU A 97 -15.15 8.70 -24.88
C GLU A 97 -16.28 8.37 -25.84
N ILE A 98 -17.28 9.25 -25.89
CA ILE A 98 -18.35 9.19 -26.88
C ILE A 98 -18.61 10.58 -27.45
N ARG A 99 -18.43 10.73 -28.77
CA ARG A 99 -18.80 11.95 -29.50
C ARG A 99 -20.29 11.96 -29.86
N VAL A 100 -20.96 13.04 -29.52
CA VAL A 100 -22.37 13.27 -29.87
C VAL A 100 -22.45 13.76 -31.30
N GLN A 101 -22.91 12.91 -32.21
CA GLN A 101 -22.99 13.21 -33.66
C GLN A 101 -24.21 14.04 -34.02
N GLU A 102 -25.29 13.89 -33.27
CA GLU A 102 -26.57 14.59 -33.40
C GLU A 102 -27.17 14.75 -32.00
N GLU A 103 -28.08 15.72 -31.81
CA GLU A 103 -28.73 15.95 -30.51
C GLU A 103 -29.31 14.65 -29.92
N SER A 104 -28.80 14.23 -28.77
CA SER A 104 -29.07 12.91 -28.19
C SER A 104 -29.26 12.96 -26.68
N TRP A 105 -30.09 12.08 -26.14
CA TRP A 105 -30.05 11.73 -24.73
C TRP A 105 -28.79 10.92 -24.45
N PHE A 106 -28.11 11.22 -23.33
CA PHE A 106 -26.95 10.47 -22.87
C PHE A 106 -27.30 9.65 -21.63
N PHE A 107 -26.84 8.41 -21.63
CA PHE A 107 -26.93 7.50 -20.50
C PHE A 107 -25.55 6.95 -20.17
N PHE A 108 -25.28 6.79 -18.88
CA PHE A 108 -24.15 6.04 -18.36
C PHE A 108 -24.69 4.81 -17.64
N VAL A 109 -24.14 3.65 -17.97
CA VAL A 109 -24.49 2.38 -17.34
C VAL A 109 -23.24 1.79 -16.72
N ASP A 110 -23.19 1.76 -15.40
CA ASP A 110 -22.18 1.04 -14.65
C ASP A 110 -22.61 -0.43 -14.53
N GLU A 111 -21.76 -1.34 -15.03
CA GLU A 111 -22.08 -2.76 -15.00
C GLU A 111 -21.68 -3.48 -13.71
N MET A 112 -20.81 -2.88 -12.90
CA MET A 112 -20.22 -3.49 -11.71
C MET A 112 -20.27 -2.53 -10.51
N PRO A 113 -21.46 -1.99 -10.16
CA PRO A 113 -21.57 -1.04 -9.07
C PRO A 113 -21.08 -1.65 -7.75
N GLY A 114 -20.15 -0.96 -7.09
CA GLY A 114 -19.51 -1.41 -5.85
C GLY A 114 -18.08 -1.91 -6.03
N ALA A 115 -17.66 -2.21 -7.27
CA ALA A 115 -16.26 -2.45 -7.58
C ALA A 115 -15.43 -1.16 -7.50
N ASN A 116 -14.12 -1.31 -7.41
CA ASN A 116 -13.18 -0.23 -7.67
C ASN A 116 -13.11 0.03 -9.19
N TRP A 117 -13.04 1.28 -9.66
CA TRP A 117 -12.72 1.56 -11.06
C TRP A 117 -11.31 1.05 -11.38
N GLU A 118 -10.97 0.61 -12.58
CA GLU A 118 -11.56 0.67 -13.93
C GLU A 118 -12.26 -0.66 -14.29
N HIS A 119 -13.54 -0.65 -14.68
CA HIS A 119 -14.33 -1.87 -14.92
C HIS A 119 -15.40 -1.68 -16.00
N PRO A 120 -15.94 -2.75 -16.62
CA PRO A 120 -16.97 -2.66 -17.65
C PRO A 120 -18.09 -1.67 -17.33
N ALA A 121 -18.35 -0.77 -18.27
CA ALA A 121 -19.42 0.20 -18.25
C ALA A 121 -19.79 0.58 -19.70
N HIS A 122 -20.87 1.34 -19.86
CA HIS A 122 -21.32 1.80 -21.18
C HIS A 122 -21.68 3.28 -21.19
N TYR A 123 -21.25 3.95 -22.24
CA TYR A 123 -21.80 5.23 -22.69
C TYR A 123 -22.83 4.97 -23.78
N VAL A 124 -24.07 5.45 -23.59
CA VAL A 124 -25.13 5.25 -24.57
C VAL A 124 -25.74 6.59 -24.99
N LEU A 125 -25.83 6.80 -26.30
CA LEU A 125 -26.57 7.89 -26.90
C LEU A 125 -27.87 7.37 -27.52
N VAL A 126 -28.96 8.10 -27.32
CA VAL A 126 -30.22 7.88 -28.01
C VAL A 126 -30.62 9.15 -28.73
N ASN A 127 -30.63 9.10 -30.05
CA ASN A 127 -30.94 10.26 -30.89
C ASN A 127 -32.33 10.81 -30.56
N LYS A 128 -32.43 12.12 -30.29
CA LYS A 128 -33.69 12.74 -29.88
C LYS A 128 -34.76 12.70 -30.97
N ALA A 129 -34.38 12.80 -32.23
CA ALA A 129 -35.33 12.86 -33.35
C ALA A 129 -35.75 11.46 -33.83
N THR A 130 -34.80 10.52 -33.92
CA THR A 130 -35.02 9.22 -34.56
C THR A 130 -35.16 8.07 -33.56
N GLY A 131 -34.67 8.25 -32.33
CA GLY A 131 -34.56 7.18 -31.34
C GLY A 131 -33.44 6.18 -31.62
N ALA A 132 -32.60 6.41 -32.63
CA ALA A 132 -31.46 5.55 -32.93
C ALA A 132 -30.49 5.49 -31.74
N THR A 133 -30.12 4.27 -31.35
CA THR A 133 -29.24 4.01 -30.21
C THR A 133 -27.80 3.79 -30.66
N ARG A 134 -26.84 4.30 -29.88
CA ARG A 134 -25.41 4.06 -30.06
C ARG A 134 -24.77 3.86 -28.70
N ALA A 135 -24.29 2.65 -28.44
CA ALA A 135 -23.55 2.32 -27.23
C ALA A 135 -22.05 2.19 -27.55
N VAL A 136 -21.21 2.66 -26.63
CA VAL A 136 -19.76 2.46 -26.64
C VAL A 136 -19.38 1.82 -25.29
N PRO A 137 -18.72 0.65 -25.30
CA PRO A 137 -18.16 0.09 -24.07
C PRO A 137 -17.02 1.00 -23.59
N VAL A 138 -17.04 1.30 -22.31
CA VAL A 138 -16.02 2.09 -21.61
C VAL A 138 -15.65 1.39 -20.32
N LYS A 139 -14.62 1.86 -19.64
CA LYS A 139 -14.24 1.30 -18.34
C LYS A 139 -14.18 2.30 -17.19
N THR A 140 -14.42 3.57 -17.47
CA THR A 140 -14.41 4.65 -16.49
C THR A 140 -15.66 5.52 -16.64
N PRO A 141 -16.11 6.17 -15.56
CA PRO A 141 -17.29 7.02 -15.56
C PRO A 141 -17.01 8.37 -16.22
N PRO A 142 -18.05 9.11 -16.64
CA PRO A 142 -17.87 10.46 -17.14
C PRO A 142 -17.46 11.38 -15.97
N GLY A 143 -16.63 12.39 -16.24
CA GLY A 143 -16.11 13.29 -15.20
C GLY A 143 -17.20 14.06 -14.42
N ASP A 144 -18.39 14.20 -15.00
CA ASP A 144 -19.56 14.87 -14.41
C ASP A 144 -20.64 13.89 -13.92
N LEU A 145 -20.30 12.63 -13.62
CA LEU A 145 -21.23 11.60 -13.13
C LEU A 145 -22.15 12.10 -12.00
N HIS A 146 -21.61 12.89 -11.07
CA HIS A 146 -22.35 13.47 -9.94
C HIS A 146 -23.49 14.43 -10.33
N THR A 147 -23.49 14.91 -11.58
CA THR A 147 -24.54 15.79 -12.14
C THR A 147 -25.65 15.01 -12.85
N LEU A 148 -25.42 13.72 -13.13
CA LEU A 148 -26.39 12.89 -13.82
C LEU A 148 -27.55 12.50 -12.89
N ARG A 149 -28.71 12.28 -13.49
CA ARG A 149 -29.91 11.79 -12.81
C ARG A 149 -29.84 10.28 -12.69
N ALA A 150 -30.00 9.75 -11.48
CA ALA A 150 -30.21 8.32 -11.27
C ALA A 150 -31.57 7.88 -11.85
N MET A 151 -31.58 6.77 -12.58
CA MET A 151 -32.76 6.26 -13.29
C MET A 151 -33.24 4.89 -12.78
N ASN A 152 -32.56 4.34 -11.77
CA ASN A 152 -32.94 3.13 -11.04
C ASN A 152 -32.38 3.12 -9.61
N PRO A 153 -32.86 2.24 -8.72
CA PRO A 153 -32.42 2.20 -7.31
C PRO A 153 -30.92 1.94 -7.11
N ALA A 154 -30.27 1.19 -8.02
CA ALA A 154 -28.83 0.96 -7.96
C ALA A 154 -28.05 2.28 -8.16
N ALA A 155 -28.42 3.07 -9.18
CA ALA A 155 -27.84 4.38 -9.42
C ALA A 155 -28.15 5.38 -8.29
N GLU A 156 -29.32 5.29 -7.65
CA GLU A 156 -29.64 6.14 -6.50
C GLU A 156 -28.69 5.88 -5.33
N ARG A 157 -28.42 4.60 -5.00
CA ARG A 157 -27.45 4.24 -3.96
C ARG A 157 -26.03 4.71 -4.31
N GLN A 158 -25.61 4.51 -5.55
CA GLN A 158 -24.30 4.96 -6.01
C GLN A 158 -24.16 6.49 -6.00
N LEU A 159 -25.22 7.23 -6.35
CA LEU A 159 -25.21 8.70 -6.27
C LEU A 159 -25.10 9.20 -4.83
N GLN A 160 -25.72 8.51 -3.87
CA GLN A 160 -25.55 8.83 -2.45
C GLN A 160 -24.11 8.62 -1.98
N VAL A 161 -23.45 7.55 -2.43
CA VAL A 161 -22.00 7.33 -2.18
C VAL A 161 -21.19 8.49 -2.76
N ILE A 162 -21.41 8.83 -4.03
CA ILE A 162 -20.71 9.94 -4.71
C ILE A 162 -20.89 11.26 -3.95
N GLN A 163 -22.09 11.55 -3.46
CA GLN A 163 -22.35 12.77 -2.67
C GLN A 163 -21.57 12.78 -1.35
N ARG A 164 -21.46 11.63 -0.67
CA ARG A 164 -20.65 11.51 0.56
C ARG A 164 -19.16 11.71 0.28
N ASN A 165 -18.63 11.08 -0.76
CA ASN A 165 -17.22 11.24 -1.16
C ASN A 165 -16.89 12.71 -1.44
N ARG A 166 -17.78 13.42 -2.14
CA ARG A 166 -17.56 14.84 -2.43
C ARG A 166 -17.54 15.70 -1.18
N ALA A 167 -18.28 15.32 -0.14
CA ALA A 167 -18.31 16.02 1.13
C ALA A 167 -17.10 15.70 2.03
N SER A 168 -16.39 14.59 1.77
CA SER A 168 -15.22 14.17 2.54
C SER A 168 -13.90 14.76 2.03
N VAL A 169 -13.91 15.53 0.94
CA VAL A 169 -12.72 16.20 0.38
C VAL A 169 -12.97 17.70 0.28
N LEU A 170 -11.98 18.51 0.67
CA LEU A 170 -12.10 19.97 0.58
C LEU A 170 -11.84 20.44 -0.86
N ASP A 171 -12.52 21.51 -1.28
CA ASP A 171 -12.33 22.15 -2.59
C ASP A 171 -11.06 23.02 -2.64
N ARG A 172 -9.92 22.40 -2.30
CA ARG A 172 -8.58 22.99 -2.40
C ARG A 172 -7.55 21.87 -2.44
N VAL A 173 -6.49 22.05 -3.22
CA VAL A 173 -5.32 21.17 -3.19
C VAL A 173 -4.34 21.68 -2.14
N VAL A 174 -3.88 20.80 -1.25
CA VAL A 174 -2.83 21.11 -0.27
C VAL A 174 -1.48 20.73 -0.86
N VAL A 175 -0.63 21.75 -1.04
CA VAL A 175 0.75 21.58 -1.51
C VAL A 175 1.68 21.85 -0.36
N ARG A 176 2.49 20.84 0.00
CA ARG A 176 3.51 20.93 1.05
C ARG A 176 4.84 20.43 0.47
N PRO A 177 5.99 21.06 0.80
CA PRO A 177 7.29 20.48 0.49
C PRO A 177 7.43 19.12 1.15
N VAL A 178 7.93 18.12 0.42
CA VAL A 178 8.16 16.79 0.98
C VAL A 178 9.39 16.82 1.86
N VAL A 179 9.17 16.63 3.17
CA VAL A 179 10.22 16.56 4.20
C VAL A 179 9.94 15.34 5.04
N ILE A 180 10.89 14.39 5.06
CA ILE A 180 10.78 13.13 5.79
C ILE A 180 12.01 13.01 6.66
N PRO A 181 11.92 12.90 8.00
CA PRO A 181 13.09 12.70 8.85
C PRO A 181 13.71 11.32 8.60
N GLN A 182 15.01 11.17 8.77
CA GLN A 182 15.70 9.88 8.62
C GLN A 182 15.30 8.89 9.73
N LYS A 183 14.88 7.68 9.36
CA LYS A 183 14.39 6.62 10.25
C LYS A 183 14.91 5.23 9.83
N GLY A 184 14.80 4.26 10.74
CA GLY A 184 15.18 2.86 10.48
C GLY A 184 14.12 2.05 9.73
N LYS A 185 12.89 2.56 9.65
CA LYS A 185 11.77 1.94 8.95
C LYS A 185 10.84 3.01 8.40
N TYR A 186 10.13 2.69 7.32
CA TYR A 186 9.07 3.53 6.77
C TYR A 186 7.89 2.70 6.30
N ALA A 187 6.69 3.22 6.52
CA ALA A 187 5.48 2.84 5.83
C ALA A 187 5.03 3.99 4.91
N VAL A 188 4.57 3.67 3.71
CA VAL A 188 3.96 4.62 2.78
C VAL A 188 2.56 4.13 2.48
N LEU A 189 1.56 4.88 2.94
CA LEU A 189 0.15 4.58 2.74
C LEU A 189 -0.39 5.52 1.64
N VAL A 190 -1.01 4.97 0.59
CA VAL A 190 -1.45 5.74 -0.58
C VAL A 190 -2.90 5.46 -0.95
N SER A 191 -3.70 6.53 -1.03
CA SER A 191 -5.02 6.48 -1.68
C SER A 191 -5.30 7.77 -2.46
N GLY A 192 -5.56 7.61 -3.76
CA GLY A 192 -5.74 8.70 -4.70
C GLY A 192 -7.20 8.99 -5.02
N GLY A 193 -8.05 7.98 -5.18
CA GLY A 193 -9.49 8.16 -5.40
C GLY A 193 -9.88 8.83 -6.72
N TRP A 194 -8.93 9.16 -7.61
CA TRP A 194 -9.10 9.92 -8.86
C TRP A 194 -9.63 11.35 -8.71
N ASP A 195 -10.79 11.55 -8.09
CA ASP A 195 -11.39 12.85 -7.82
C ASP A 195 -12.35 12.78 -6.61
N ALA A 196 -12.99 13.90 -6.28
CA ALA A 196 -13.89 13.98 -5.13
C ALA A 196 -15.13 13.08 -5.25
N SER A 197 -15.55 12.71 -6.46
CA SER A 197 -16.69 11.83 -6.69
C SER A 197 -16.34 10.35 -6.51
N HIS A 198 -15.07 10.00 -6.69
CA HIS A 198 -14.60 8.61 -6.72
C HIS A 198 -13.65 8.28 -5.56
N ASN A 199 -13.32 9.25 -4.70
CA ASN A 199 -12.61 9.01 -3.44
C ASN A 199 -13.53 8.36 -2.39
N TYR A 200 -13.71 7.04 -2.48
CA TYR A 200 -14.64 6.30 -1.62
C TYR A 200 -14.27 6.38 -0.14
N SER A 201 -15.30 6.48 0.72
CA SER A 201 -15.12 6.49 2.17
C SER A 201 -14.45 5.23 2.72
N ARG A 202 -14.65 4.07 2.07
CA ARG A 202 -13.89 2.85 2.39
C ARG A 202 -12.37 3.00 2.31
N TYR A 203 -11.86 3.79 1.35
CA TYR A 203 -10.42 4.05 1.26
C TYR A 203 -9.88 4.76 2.50
N TRP A 204 -10.66 5.69 3.07
CA TRP A 204 -10.30 6.36 4.32
C TRP A 204 -10.32 5.38 5.50
N ASN A 205 -11.32 4.50 5.55
CA ASN A 205 -11.47 3.52 6.63
C ASN A 205 -10.34 2.47 6.59
N ASP A 206 -9.97 1.97 5.42
CA ASP A 206 -8.83 1.08 5.21
C ASP A 206 -7.52 1.73 5.69
N MET A 207 -7.29 2.98 5.28
CA MET A 207 -6.10 3.75 5.68
C MET A 207 -6.06 3.97 7.19
N SER A 208 -7.19 4.33 7.81
CA SER A 208 -7.30 4.51 9.26
C SER A 208 -7.00 3.21 9.99
N PHE A 209 -7.50 2.09 9.49
CA PHE A 209 -7.32 0.79 10.10
C PHE A 209 -5.85 0.34 10.05
N MET A 210 -5.20 0.48 8.89
CA MET A 210 -3.78 0.15 8.75
C MET A 210 -2.89 1.09 9.56
N TYR A 211 -3.16 2.41 9.53
CA TYR A 211 -2.39 3.40 10.29
C TYR A 211 -2.41 3.09 11.80
N LYS A 212 -3.60 2.83 12.36
CA LYS A 212 -3.76 2.38 13.77
C LYS A 212 -3.00 1.09 14.04
N THR A 213 -3.10 0.11 13.14
CA THR A 213 -2.43 -1.19 13.28
C THR A 213 -0.90 -1.04 13.32
N LEU A 214 -0.33 -0.23 12.42
CA LEU A 214 1.11 0.06 12.40
C LEU A 214 1.58 0.71 13.71
N LYS A 215 0.85 1.69 14.24
CA LYS A 215 1.21 2.37 15.48
C LYS A 215 1.05 1.47 16.70
N GLN A 216 -0.12 0.85 16.85
CA GLN A 216 -0.52 0.18 18.08
C GLN A 216 0.11 -1.21 18.23
N LYS A 217 0.32 -1.94 17.13
CA LYS A 217 0.87 -3.31 17.16
C LYS A 217 2.34 -3.34 16.75
N TYR A 218 2.71 -2.61 15.71
CA TYR A 218 4.05 -2.70 15.11
C TYR A 218 5.00 -1.55 15.50
N GLY A 219 4.53 -0.65 16.37
CA GLY A 219 5.33 0.41 16.98
C GLY A 219 5.90 1.42 15.98
N TYR A 220 5.20 1.68 14.87
CA TYR A 220 5.53 2.80 14.00
C TYR A 220 5.15 4.12 14.68
N THR A 221 5.95 5.15 14.44
CA THR A 221 5.67 6.54 14.85
C THR A 221 5.06 7.33 13.69
N ASP A 222 4.44 8.48 13.98
CA ASP A 222 3.87 9.39 12.97
C ASP A 222 4.91 9.70 11.87
N ASP A 223 6.15 10.03 12.27
CA ASP A 223 7.26 10.32 11.36
C ASP A 223 7.70 9.13 10.47
N GLU A 224 7.31 7.90 10.82
CA GLU A 224 7.64 6.68 10.09
C GLU A 224 6.51 6.23 9.16
N ILE A 225 5.32 6.83 9.23
CA ILE A 225 4.18 6.50 8.37
C ILE A 225 3.87 7.71 7.50
N ILE A 226 4.18 7.61 6.21
CA ILE A 226 3.97 8.69 5.24
C ILE A 226 2.65 8.46 4.52
N VAL A 227 1.70 9.39 4.70
CA VAL A 227 0.34 9.29 4.16
C VAL A 227 0.15 10.21 2.96
N LEU A 228 -0.18 9.60 1.83
CA LEU A 228 -0.57 10.30 0.61
C LEU A 228 -2.06 10.04 0.35
N PHE A 229 -2.89 11.06 0.55
CA PHE A 229 -4.35 10.91 0.45
C PHE A 229 -4.98 12.00 -0.41
N ALA A 230 -5.79 11.61 -1.40
CA ALA A 230 -6.60 12.47 -2.25
C ALA A 230 -5.84 13.75 -2.71
N ASN A 231 -6.44 14.93 -2.53
CA ASN A 231 -5.81 16.22 -2.78
C ASN A 231 -5.01 16.79 -1.59
N GLY A 232 -4.69 15.95 -0.60
CA GLY A 232 -4.01 16.33 0.65
C GLY A 232 -4.98 16.81 1.72
N THR A 233 -6.28 16.46 1.60
CA THR A 233 -7.31 16.82 2.58
C THR A 233 -8.28 15.67 2.80
N HIS A 234 -8.88 15.67 4.00
CA HIS A 234 -10.06 14.89 4.32
C HIS A 234 -10.96 15.69 5.28
N SER A 235 -12.26 15.48 5.21
CA SER A 235 -13.31 16.17 5.98
C SER A 235 -14.22 15.14 6.65
N PRO A 236 -14.59 15.34 7.93
CA PRO A 236 -14.39 16.56 8.73
C PRO A 236 -13.01 16.69 9.39
N SER A 237 -12.21 15.62 9.40
CA SER A 237 -10.88 15.60 9.99
C SER A 237 -9.92 14.79 9.13
N ALA A 238 -8.65 15.18 9.11
CA ALA A 238 -7.56 14.44 8.49
C ALA A 238 -6.80 13.56 9.52
N ASP A 239 -7.49 13.20 10.61
CA ASP A 239 -6.99 12.43 11.74
C ASP A 239 -7.40 10.96 11.59
N LEU A 240 -6.41 10.11 11.28
CA LEU A 240 -6.60 8.68 11.03
C LEU A 240 -6.70 7.89 12.33
N ASP A 241 -6.07 8.31 13.43
CA ASP A 241 -6.06 7.56 14.70
C ASP A 241 -6.91 8.12 15.84
N GLY A 242 -7.40 9.34 15.70
CA GLY A 242 -8.24 10.04 16.67
C GLY A 242 -7.45 10.78 17.74
N ASP A 243 -6.14 11.01 17.56
CA ASP A 243 -5.30 11.74 18.53
C ASP A 243 -5.41 13.27 18.43
N GLY A 244 -6.17 13.77 17.47
CA GLY A 244 -6.41 15.19 17.21
C GLY A 244 -5.38 15.85 16.31
N LYS A 245 -4.44 15.10 15.71
CA LYS A 245 -3.48 15.60 14.71
C LYS A 245 -3.90 15.27 13.29
N ASP A 246 -3.42 16.09 12.36
CA ASP A 246 -3.53 15.82 10.92
C ASP A 246 -2.49 14.76 10.56
N ASP A 247 -2.95 13.59 10.10
CA ASP A 247 -2.13 12.46 9.69
C ASP A 247 -1.91 12.42 8.17
N ILE A 248 -2.55 13.29 7.38
CA ILE A 248 -2.29 13.35 5.93
C ILE A 248 -1.06 14.20 5.72
N ASP A 249 0.03 13.62 5.21
CA ASP A 249 1.23 14.39 4.90
C ASP A 249 1.12 15.16 3.59
N TYR A 250 0.69 14.47 2.52
CA TYR A 250 0.75 14.99 1.16
C TYR A 250 -0.48 14.62 0.32
N ALA A 251 -0.75 15.43 -0.70
CA ALA A 251 -1.65 15.02 -1.78
C ALA A 251 -1.10 13.78 -2.50
N ALA A 252 -1.98 12.86 -2.85
CA ALA A 252 -1.66 11.63 -3.60
C ALA A 252 -1.41 11.95 -5.08
N THR A 253 -0.32 12.67 -5.35
CA THR A 253 0.14 13.00 -6.71
C THR A 253 1.38 12.19 -7.05
N LYS A 254 1.63 12.00 -8.34
CA LYS A 254 2.81 11.27 -8.83
C LYS A 254 4.09 11.99 -8.45
N ALA A 255 4.08 13.32 -8.42
CA ALA A 255 5.20 14.15 -8.00
C ALA A 255 5.55 13.94 -6.52
N ASN A 256 4.54 13.94 -5.63
CA ASN A 256 4.74 13.69 -4.20
C ASN A 256 5.19 12.25 -3.96
N LEU A 257 4.51 11.26 -4.56
CA LEU A 257 4.88 9.85 -4.44
C LEU A 257 6.32 9.59 -4.87
N THR A 258 6.73 10.16 -6.02
CA THR A 258 8.11 10.07 -6.52
C THR A 258 9.10 10.70 -5.54
N SER A 259 8.77 11.86 -4.97
CA SER A 259 9.62 12.55 -4.00
C SER A 259 9.78 11.75 -2.71
N VAL A 260 8.68 11.21 -2.18
CA VAL A 260 8.65 10.35 -0.99
C VAL A 260 9.55 9.13 -1.18
N PHE A 261 9.37 8.39 -2.28
CA PHE A 261 10.23 7.22 -2.58
C PHE A 261 11.71 7.60 -2.71
N ASN A 262 12.04 8.69 -3.40
CA ASN A 262 13.43 9.11 -3.57
C ASN A 262 14.08 9.55 -2.24
N ILE A 263 13.34 10.23 -1.37
CA ILE A 263 13.85 10.65 -0.06
C ILE A 263 14.04 9.43 0.85
N ILE A 264 13.04 8.53 0.91
CA ILE A 264 13.14 7.29 1.68
C ILE A 264 14.31 6.44 1.19
N ALA A 265 14.51 6.30 -0.13
CA ALA A 265 15.65 5.59 -0.70
C ALA A 265 17.02 6.14 -0.22
N GLY A 266 17.11 7.44 0.06
CA GLY A 266 18.32 8.06 0.61
C GLY A 266 18.45 7.97 2.13
N HIS A 267 17.35 7.71 2.85
CA HIS A 267 17.31 7.67 4.31
C HIS A 267 17.35 6.26 4.89
N LEU A 268 16.70 5.32 4.21
CA LEU A 268 16.55 3.96 4.69
C LEU A 268 17.87 3.22 4.59
N ARG A 269 18.20 2.49 5.65
CA ARG A 269 19.41 1.69 5.75
C ARG A 269 19.19 0.30 5.16
N GLU A 270 20.27 -0.35 4.77
CA GLU A 270 20.24 -1.73 4.24
C GLU A 270 19.67 -2.77 5.21
N ASP A 271 19.59 -2.48 6.50
CA ASP A 271 18.99 -3.32 7.54
C ASP A 271 17.57 -2.87 7.94
N GLY A 272 17.03 -1.83 7.30
CA GLY A 272 15.72 -1.27 7.58
C GLY A 272 14.56 -2.06 6.95
N LYS A 273 13.33 -1.61 7.22
CA LYS A 273 12.11 -2.15 6.59
C LYS A 273 11.37 -1.06 5.81
N PHE A 274 10.93 -1.40 4.61
CA PHE A 274 10.02 -0.60 3.82
C PHE A 274 8.66 -1.31 3.70
N PHE A 275 7.58 -0.58 3.93
CA PHE A 275 6.22 -1.05 3.73
C PHE A 275 5.47 -0.09 2.82
N PHE A 276 4.85 -0.60 1.76
CA PHE A 276 3.98 0.14 0.86
C PHE A 276 2.59 -0.47 0.90
N TYR A 277 1.59 0.37 1.08
CA TYR A 277 0.19 -0.02 1.18
C TYR A 277 -0.66 0.90 0.32
N SER A 278 -1.50 0.35 -0.56
CA SER A 278 -2.43 1.14 -1.36
C SER A 278 -3.85 0.59 -1.34
N THR A 279 -4.82 1.48 -1.12
CA THR A 279 -6.27 1.26 -1.27
C THR A 279 -6.85 2.28 -2.24
N ASN A 280 -7.36 1.83 -3.39
CA ASN A 280 -7.63 2.73 -4.51
C ASN A 280 -8.36 2.08 -5.69
N HIS A 281 -8.60 2.90 -6.70
CA HIS A 281 -8.83 2.49 -8.09
C HIS A 281 -7.56 1.99 -8.78
N GLY A 282 -7.74 1.09 -9.75
CA GLY A 282 -6.67 0.53 -10.56
C GLY A 282 -7.11 0.27 -12.01
N GLY A 283 -6.18 0.33 -12.94
CA GLY A 283 -6.47 0.17 -14.37
C GLY A 283 -5.41 -0.64 -15.08
N GLN A 284 -5.55 -0.76 -16.40
CA GLN A 284 -4.56 -1.44 -17.25
C GLN A 284 -4.10 -0.54 -18.40
N GLY A 285 -2.87 -0.76 -18.84
CA GLY A 285 -2.28 -0.22 -20.05
C GLY A 285 -2.61 -1.08 -21.26
N SER A 286 -1.58 -1.47 -22.02
CA SER A 286 -1.71 -2.22 -23.27
C SER A 286 -1.98 -3.72 -23.09
N GLY A 287 -1.54 -4.30 -21.98
CA GLY A 287 -1.67 -5.71 -21.66
C GLY A 287 -2.14 -5.97 -20.22
N PRO A 288 -2.45 -7.22 -19.89
CA PRO A 288 -2.99 -7.57 -18.57
C PRO A 288 -1.98 -7.33 -17.43
N GLN A 289 -0.68 -7.38 -17.72
CA GLN A 289 0.38 -7.09 -16.76
C GLN A 289 0.81 -5.61 -16.76
N ASP A 290 0.25 -4.75 -17.62
CA ASP A 290 0.58 -3.32 -17.59
C ASP A 290 -0.33 -2.61 -16.59
N ALA A 291 -0.21 -2.90 -15.29
CA ALA A 291 -1.15 -2.37 -14.30
C ALA A 291 -0.92 -0.88 -13.98
N ILE A 292 -1.97 -0.23 -13.49
CA ILE A 292 -1.98 1.19 -13.14
C ILE A 292 -2.60 1.38 -11.77
N LEU A 293 -1.95 2.21 -10.95
CA LEU A 293 -2.49 2.72 -9.69
C LEU A 293 -2.95 4.15 -9.94
N TYR A 294 -4.24 4.41 -9.78
CA TYR A 294 -4.76 5.76 -9.89
C TYR A 294 -4.29 6.62 -8.71
N LEU A 295 -4.14 7.91 -8.96
CA LEU A 295 -3.73 8.94 -8.02
C LEU A 295 -4.78 10.07 -8.10
N TRP A 296 -4.54 11.23 -7.50
CA TRP A 296 -5.48 12.35 -7.59
C TRP A 296 -5.41 13.03 -8.98
N GLY A 297 -6.37 12.72 -9.85
CA GLY A 297 -6.50 13.23 -11.22
C GLY A 297 -5.44 12.72 -12.20
N GLU A 298 -4.62 11.76 -11.76
CA GLU A 298 -3.51 11.20 -12.53
C GLU A 298 -3.29 9.73 -12.15
N TRP A 299 -2.19 9.12 -12.61
CA TRP A 299 -1.88 7.73 -12.33
C TRP A 299 -0.38 7.45 -12.41
N ILE A 300 0.03 6.34 -11.79
CA ILE A 300 1.37 5.77 -11.94
C ILE A 300 1.25 4.36 -12.53
N ARG A 301 2.08 4.06 -13.53
CA ARG A 301 2.19 2.71 -14.09
C ARG A 301 3.03 1.82 -13.18
N ASP A 302 2.79 0.53 -13.26
CA ASP A 302 3.57 -0.54 -12.66
C ASP A 302 5.09 -0.41 -12.91
N ASP A 303 5.53 -0.13 -14.15
CA ASP A 303 6.95 0.04 -14.50
C ASP A 303 7.59 1.28 -13.83
N GLU A 304 6.82 2.35 -13.69
CA GLU A 304 7.22 3.58 -13.01
C GLU A 304 7.34 3.37 -11.50
N LEU A 305 6.36 2.70 -10.90
CA LEU A 305 6.39 2.36 -9.48
C LEU A 305 7.54 1.38 -9.18
N ALA A 306 7.77 0.39 -10.04
CA ALA A 306 8.88 -0.54 -9.94
C ALA A 306 10.24 0.19 -10.04
N THR A 307 10.34 1.22 -10.88
CA THR A 307 11.54 2.07 -10.97
C THR A 307 11.80 2.84 -9.67
N LEU A 308 10.76 3.27 -8.97
CA LEU A 308 10.88 3.89 -7.64
C LEU A 308 11.26 2.84 -6.58
N SER A 309 10.56 1.71 -6.57
CA SER A 309 10.79 0.57 -5.67
C SER A 309 12.22 0.07 -5.73
N LYS A 310 12.81 -0.05 -6.92
CA LYS A 310 14.20 -0.48 -7.13
C LYS A 310 15.24 0.36 -6.39
N LYS A 311 14.93 1.62 -6.08
CA LYS A 311 15.84 2.52 -5.36
C LYS A 311 15.85 2.27 -3.86
N ILE A 312 14.84 1.57 -3.33
CA ILE A 312 14.74 1.24 -1.92
C ILE A 312 15.76 0.16 -1.59
N VAL A 313 16.77 0.52 -0.80
CA VAL A 313 17.74 -0.43 -0.26
C VAL A 313 17.42 -0.67 1.22
N ALA A 314 16.95 -1.88 1.52
CA ALA A 314 16.47 -2.27 2.86
C ALA A 314 16.73 -3.77 3.09
N ARG A 315 16.46 -4.27 4.30
CA ARG A 315 16.44 -5.73 4.56
C ARG A 315 15.21 -6.34 3.87
N GLU A 316 14.07 -5.70 4.06
CA GLU A 316 12.76 -6.16 3.59
C GLU A 316 11.98 -4.99 2.97
N ALA A 317 11.28 -5.27 1.88
CA ALA A 317 10.32 -4.37 1.27
C ALA A 317 9.01 -5.11 0.99
N LEU A 318 7.94 -4.67 1.63
CA LEU A 318 6.63 -5.31 1.59
C LEU A 318 5.65 -4.41 0.83
N TYR A 319 4.87 -4.97 -0.08
CA TYR A 319 3.88 -4.24 -0.89
C TYR A 319 2.51 -4.91 -0.76
N VAL A 320 1.50 -4.15 -0.34
CA VAL A 320 0.10 -4.61 -0.25
C VAL A 320 -0.76 -3.67 -1.10
N MET A 321 -1.48 -4.22 -2.06
CA MET A 321 -2.16 -3.42 -3.09
C MET A 321 -3.59 -3.91 -3.34
N GLU A 322 -4.57 -3.08 -2.99
CA GLU A 322 -6.00 -3.41 -3.07
C GLU A 322 -6.61 -3.21 -4.47
N GLN A 323 -6.04 -2.32 -5.29
CA GLN A 323 -6.78 -1.80 -6.44
C GLN A 323 -7.09 -2.85 -7.53
N CYS A 324 -8.03 -2.55 -8.42
CA CYS A 324 -8.31 -3.37 -9.60
C CYS A 324 -7.04 -3.69 -10.39
N PHE A 325 -6.95 -4.92 -10.90
CA PHE A 325 -5.81 -5.44 -11.65
C PHE A 325 -4.47 -5.39 -10.88
N SER A 326 -4.50 -5.25 -9.55
CA SER A 326 -3.31 -5.11 -8.70
C SER A 326 -2.28 -6.23 -8.90
N GLY A 327 -2.70 -7.46 -9.22
CA GLY A 327 -1.79 -8.56 -9.54
C GLY A 327 -0.86 -8.31 -10.74
N GLY A 328 -1.23 -7.39 -11.63
CA GLY A 328 -0.37 -6.92 -12.73
C GLY A 328 0.71 -5.93 -12.29
N MET A 329 0.76 -5.50 -11.03
CA MET A 329 1.89 -4.73 -10.50
C MET A 329 3.10 -5.60 -10.17
N MET A 330 2.83 -6.89 -9.92
CA MET A 330 3.76 -7.78 -9.23
C MET A 330 4.98 -8.15 -10.07
N ASP A 331 4.80 -8.41 -11.35
CA ASP A 331 5.89 -8.82 -12.25
C ASP A 331 6.99 -7.76 -12.34
N ASN A 332 6.61 -6.49 -12.50
CA ASN A 332 7.55 -5.38 -12.57
C ASN A 332 8.18 -5.06 -11.20
N LEU A 333 7.40 -5.08 -10.12
CA LEU A 333 7.92 -4.89 -8.76
C LEU A 333 8.97 -5.94 -8.39
N LEU A 334 8.74 -7.21 -8.75
CA LEU A 334 9.66 -8.32 -8.46
C LEU A 334 10.87 -8.34 -9.42
N THR A 335 10.65 -8.14 -10.72
CA THR A 335 11.71 -8.18 -11.73
C THR A 335 12.69 -7.01 -11.61
N ALA A 336 12.25 -5.87 -11.08
CA ALA A 336 13.11 -4.71 -10.86
C ALA A 336 14.21 -4.95 -9.80
N GLN A 337 14.06 -5.97 -8.94
CA GLN A 337 14.95 -6.22 -7.81
C GLN A 337 16.26 -6.90 -8.23
N PRO A 338 17.38 -6.62 -7.54
CA PRO A 338 18.63 -7.31 -7.78
C PRO A 338 18.50 -8.81 -7.44
N HIS A 339 19.18 -9.67 -8.19
CA HIS A 339 19.19 -11.12 -7.94
C HIS A 339 20.62 -11.56 -7.58
N PRO A 340 20.85 -12.23 -6.42
CA PRO A 340 19.86 -12.65 -5.43
C PRO A 340 19.23 -11.49 -4.65
N CYS A 341 17.92 -11.58 -4.42
CA CYS A 341 17.07 -10.54 -3.84
C CYS A 341 17.24 -10.45 -2.31
N ASN A 342 18.40 -9.96 -1.89
CA ASN A 342 18.79 -9.89 -0.48
C ASN A 342 18.65 -8.49 0.12
N LYS A 343 18.59 -7.45 -0.72
CA LYS A 343 18.54 -6.04 -0.31
C LYS A 343 17.73 -5.20 -1.29
N PRO A 344 16.39 -5.22 -1.20
CA PRO A 344 15.57 -5.90 -0.20
C PRO A 344 15.18 -7.33 -0.59
N ALA A 345 14.80 -8.15 0.40
CA ALA A 345 13.87 -9.25 0.17
C ALA A 345 12.48 -8.66 -0.04
N VAL A 346 11.83 -8.99 -1.17
CA VAL A 346 10.58 -8.37 -1.62
C VAL A 346 9.43 -9.37 -1.60
N CYS A 347 8.35 -8.96 -0.94
CA CYS A 347 7.05 -9.62 -0.94
C CYS A 347 5.98 -8.65 -1.47
N VAL A 348 5.14 -9.13 -2.37
CA VAL A 348 4.03 -8.38 -2.97
C VAL A 348 2.75 -9.18 -2.77
N MET A 349 1.69 -8.52 -2.31
CA MET A 349 0.38 -9.08 -2.07
C MET A 349 -0.68 -8.18 -2.70
N THR A 350 -1.64 -8.78 -3.37
CA THR A 350 -2.63 -8.05 -4.18
C THR A 350 -4.03 -8.62 -3.99
N ALA A 351 -5.04 -7.77 -4.03
CA ALA A 351 -6.46 -8.17 -3.91
C ALA A 351 -6.98 -8.95 -5.11
N ALA A 352 -6.46 -8.64 -6.30
CA ALA A 352 -6.94 -9.19 -7.56
C ALA A 352 -5.79 -9.75 -8.40
N GLN A 353 -6.11 -10.69 -9.29
CA GLN A 353 -5.26 -11.06 -10.42
C GLN A 353 -5.09 -9.89 -11.39
N SER A 354 -4.08 -10.01 -12.25
CA SER A 354 -3.78 -9.01 -13.28
C SER A 354 -4.94 -8.70 -14.24
N ASN A 355 -5.94 -9.57 -14.36
CA ASN A 355 -7.02 -9.51 -15.35
C ASN A 355 -8.43 -9.41 -14.74
N GLU A 356 -8.54 -9.07 -13.46
CA GLU A 356 -9.83 -8.91 -12.77
C GLU A 356 -9.87 -7.64 -11.91
N VAL A 357 -11.08 -7.28 -11.49
CA VAL A 357 -11.36 -6.09 -10.67
C VAL A 357 -11.32 -6.48 -9.19
N SER A 358 -11.11 -5.48 -8.32
CA SER A 358 -11.32 -5.62 -6.89
C SER A 358 -12.60 -4.91 -6.42
N TRP A 359 -13.06 -5.26 -5.22
CA TRP A 359 -14.38 -4.92 -4.73
C TRP A 359 -14.36 -4.26 -3.35
N GLY A 360 -15.29 -3.31 -3.16
CA GLY A 360 -15.72 -2.95 -1.81
C GLY A 360 -16.34 -4.15 -1.11
N ALA A 361 -16.20 -4.25 0.21
CA ALA A 361 -16.76 -5.35 0.98
C ALA A 361 -18.28 -5.48 0.84
N ASP A 362 -18.82 -6.67 1.05
CA ASP A 362 -20.28 -6.91 1.04
C ASP A 362 -20.88 -7.08 2.44
N THR A 363 -20.12 -7.54 3.44
CA THR A 363 -20.64 -7.80 4.80
C THR A 363 -19.91 -7.05 5.92
N GLU A 364 -18.68 -6.59 5.67
CA GLU A 364 -17.73 -6.03 6.63
C GLU A 364 -17.95 -4.53 6.86
N GLY A 365 -18.83 -3.92 6.07
CA GLY A 365 -19.16 -2.51 6.10
C GLY A 365 -18.47 -1.73 4.99
N ASP A 366 -18.16 -0.46 5.27
CA ASP A 366 -17.57 0.47 4.31
C ASP A 366 -16.04 0.31 4.29
N TYR A 367 -15.57 -0.82 3.77
CA TYR A 367 -14.15 -1.19 3.57
C TYR A 367 -13.97 -1.82 2.19
N ASP A 368 -12.73 -1.96 1.71
CA ASP A 368 -12.44 -2.87 0.59
C ASP A 368 -12.23 -4.31 1.10
N GLU A 369 -12.67 -5.31 0.32
CA GLU A 369 -12.86 -6.70 0.77
C GLU A 369 -11.53 -7.34 1.22
N TYR A 370 -10.59 -7.52 0.29
CA TYR A 370 -9.32 -8.17 0.58
C TYR A 370 -8.55 -7.48 1.71
N ILE A 371 -8.40 -6.15 1.63
CA ILE A 371 -7.56 -5.42 2.58
C ILE A 371 -8.18 -5.27 3.98
N TYR A 372 -9.51 -5.34 4.10
CA TYR A 372 -10.17 -5.49 5.40
C TYR A 372 -9.69 -6.76 6.11
N HIS A 373 -9.77 -7.90 5.42
CA HIS A 373 -9.40 -9.19 6.01
C HIS A 373 -7.90 -9.29 6.23
N TRP A 374 -7.09 -8.80 5.29
CA TRP A 374 -5.64 -8.76 5.40
C TRP A 374 -5.18 -7.92 6.61
N THR A 375 -5.73 -6.71 6.75
CA THR A 375 -5.40 -5.82 7.87
C THR A 375 -5.90 -6.41 9.19
N SER A 376 -7.06 -7.08 9.19
CA SER A 376 -7.58 -7.79 10.36
C SER A 376 -6.67 -8.95 10.80
N ALA A 377 -6.08 -9.67 9.85
CA ALA A 377 -5.11 -10.73 10.11
C ALA A 377 -3.85 -10.20 10.80
N VAL A 378 -3.19 -9.20 10.21
CA VAL A 378 -1.99 -8.61 10.81
C VAL A 378 -2.29 -7.90 12.12
N ASN A 379 -3.47 -7.29 12.28
CA ASN A 379 -3.86 -6.65 13.54
C ASN A 379 -4.22 -7.68 14.63
N GLY A 380 -4.72 -8.86 14.25
CA GLY A 380 -5.25 -9.87 15.17
C GLY A 380 -6.64 -9.53 15.71
N ARG A 381 -7.32 -8.56 15.09
CA ARG A 381 -8.72 -8.20 15.34
C ARG A 381 -9.26 -7.36 14.18
N THR A 382 -10.57 -7.43 13.96
CA THR A 382 -11.27 -6.56 13.01
C THR A 382 -11.29 -5.09 13.48
N PRO A 383 -11.66 -4.12 12.63
CA PRO A 383 -11.83 -2.72 13.03
C PRO A 383 -12.82 -2.54 14.19
N GLY A 384 -13.86 -3.39 14.25
CA GLY A 384 -14.83 -3.41 15.34
C GLY A 384 -14.33 -4.05 16.64
N GLY A 385 -13.10 -4.59 16.66
CA GLY A 385 -12.47 -5.20 17.82
C GLY A 385 -12.71 -6.70 17.99
N THR A 386 -13.39 -7.37 17.05
CA THR A 386 -13.58 -8.82 17.08
C THR A 386 -12.23 -9.51 16.90
N PRO A 387 -11.81 -10.42 17.80
CA PRO A 387 -10.53 -11.11 17.68
C PRO A 387 -10.40 -11.91 16.37
N VAL A 388 -9.22 -11.88 15.77
CA VAL A 388 -8.84 -12.64 14.58
C VAL A 388 -7.55 -13.40 14.87
N ASN A 389 -7.49 -14.67 14.48
CA ASN A 389 -6.27 -15.46 14.57
C ASN A 389 -5.85 -15.95 13.17
N ALA A 390 -4.76 -15.38 12.66
CA ALA A 390 -4.15 -15.77 11.39
C ALA A 390 -2.80 -16.48 11.57
N ASP A 391 -2.29 -16.61 12.79
CA ASP A 391 -1.08 -17.39 13.09
C ASP A 391 -1.42 -18.88 12.99
N THR A 392 -1.14 -19.45 11.82
CA THR A 392 -1.52 -20.83 11.47
C THR A 392 -0.47 -21.83 11.92
N ASN A 393 0.78 -21.40 12.10
CA ASN A 393 1.88 -22.26 12.49
C ASN A 393 2.16 -22.25 14.02
N GLY A 394 1.58 -21.29 14.75
CA GLY A 394 1.68 -21.14 16.20
C GLY A 394 3.01 -20.57 16.70
N ASP A 395 3.76 -19.86 15.86
CA ASP A 395 5.05 -19.27 16.22
C ASP A 395 4.93 -17.91 16.95
N GLY A 396 3.70 -17.41 17.09
CA GLY A 396 3.39 -16.15 17.76
C GLY A 396 3.51 -14.92 16.87
N ILE A 397 3.78 -15.10 15.58
CA ILE A 397 3.92 -14.07 14.56
C ILE A 397 2.86 -14.32 13.48
N VAL A 398 2.37 -13.24 12.85
CA VAL A 398 1.54 -13.36 11.64
C VAL A 398 2.39 -12.91 10.46
N SER A 399 2.91 -13.89 9.73
CA SER A 399 3.70 -13.66 8.51
C SER A 399 2.84 -13.04 7.39
N MET A 400 3.48 -12.47 6.37
CA MET A 400 2.75 -11.97 5.19
C MET A 400 2.06 -13.11 4.43
N ASN A 401 2.66 -14.30 4.42
CA ASN A 401 2.03 -15.52 3.90
C ASN A 401 0.72 -15.85 4.64
N GLU A 402 0.72 -15.76 5.96
CA GLU A 402 -0.46 -16.02 6.79
C GLU A 402 -1.53 -14.95 6.67
N ALA A 403 -1.14 -13.68 6.68
CA ALA A 403 -2.06 -12.57 6.48
C ALA A 403 -2.77 -12.67 5.13
N HIS A 404 -2.04 -12.98 4.07
CA HIS A 404 -2.60 -13.22 2.74
C HIS A 404 -3.51 -14.44 2.69
N ALA A 405 -3.08 -15.56 3.29
CA ALA A 405 -3.89 -16.78 3.33
C ALA A 405 -5.21 -16.57 4.08
N TYR A 406 -5.17 -15.85 5.20
CA TYR A 406 -6.37 -15.46 5.95
C TYR A 406 -7.29 -14.59 5.11
N ALA A 407 -6.76 -13.55 4.47
CA ALA A 407 -7.55 -12.66 3.64
C ALA A 407 -8.26 -13.43 2.52
N LYS A 408 -7.50 -14.24 1.78
CA LYS A 408 -8.01 -15.08 0.70
C LYS A 408 -9.08 -16.08 1.14
N SER A 409 -9.04 -16.58 2.37
CA SER A 409 -10.04 -17.54 2.85
C SER A 409 -11.32 -16.88 3.36
N HIS A 410 -11.29 -15.58 3.63
CA HIS A 410 -12.43 -14.80 4.13
C HIS A 410 -13.03 -13.89 3.06
N ASP A 411 -12.29 -13.67 1.97
CA ASP A 411 -12.77 -12.99 0.77
C ASP A 411 -14.00 -13.70 0.19
N SER A 412 -15.11 -12.96 0.20
CA SER A 412 -16.42 -13.40 -0.29
C SER A 412 -16.74 -12.84 -1.68
N ARG A 413 -15.93 -11.89 -2.17
CA ARG A 413 -16.12 -11.24 -3.46
C ARG A 413 -15.51 -12.08 -4.58
N ASN A 414 -15.90 -11.75 -5.81
CA ASN A 414 -15.33 -12.41 -6.98
C ASN A 414 -14.05 -11.67 -7.41
N GLU A 415 -13.03 -11.80 -6.56
CA GLU A 415 -11.63 -11.43 -6.77
C GLU A 415 -10.74 -12.59 -6.29
N HIS A 416 -9.54 -12.72 -6.85
CA HIS A 416 -8.63 -13.80 -6.52
C HIS A 416 -7.29 -13.22 -6.06
N PRO A 417 -7.13 -13.01 -4.74
CA PRO A 417 -5.90 -12.48 -4.20
C PRO A 417 -4.67 -13.30 -4.60
N VAL A 418 -3.58 -12.57 -4.89
CA VAL A 418 -2.29 -13.13 -5.31
C VAL A 418 -1.18 -12.65 -4.36
N ILE A 419 -0.23 -13.54 -4.08
CA ILE A 419 1.01 -13.24 -3.38
C ILE A 419 2.20 -13.71 -4.21
N GLY A 420 3.28 -12.95 -4.20
CA GLY A 420 4.52 -13.32 -4.86
C GLY A 420 5.73 -12.66 -4.23
N SER A 421 6.89 -13.29 -4.44
CA SER A 421 8.14 -12.88 -3.84
C SER A 421 9.32 -13.09 -4.79
N CYS A 422 10.39 -12.34 -4.56
CA CYS A 422 11.64 -12.51 -5.31
C CYS A 422 12.53 -13.65 -4.77
N ARG A 423 12.20 -14.18 -3.58
CA ARG A 423 12.77 -15.39 -2.98
C ARG A 423 11.75 -16.02 -2.01
N VAL A 424 11.86 -17.34 -1.82
CA VAL A 424 10.86 -18.17 -1.10
C VAL A 424 10.45 -17.62 0.27
N ASP A 425 11.41 -17.11 1.03
CA ASP A 425 11.25 -16.65 2.42
C ASP A 425 10.96 -15.14 2.55
N ALA A 426 10.83 -14.40 1.45
CA ALA A 426 10.64 -12.95 1.54
C ALA A 426 9.28 -12.53 2.14
N CYS A 427 8.30 -13.45 2.18
CA CYS A 427 6.97 -13.23 2.75
C CYS A 427 6.79 -13.88 4.15
N ASP A 428 7.86 -14.44 4.73
CA ASP A 428 7.84 -15.01 6.08
C ASP A 428 7.90 -13.94 7.20
N PRO A 429 8.53 -12.76 7.03
CA PRO A 429 8.49 -11.71 8.04
C PRO A 429 7.09 -11.14 8.26
N ASP A 430 6.88 -10.50 9.41
CA ASP A 430 5.70 -9.68 9.69
C ASP A 430 5.95 -8.19 9.45
N LEU A 431 5.11 -7.31 10.01
CA LEU A 431 5.29 -5.85 9.92
C LEU A 431 6.22 -5.26 11.00
N HIS A 432 6.70 -6.04 11.98
CA HIS A 432 7.73 -5.56 12.89
C HIS A 432 8.99 -5.28 12.08
N ALA A 433 9.39 -4.01 12.03
CA ALA A 433 10.74 -3.69 11.64
C ALA A 433 11.66 -4.15 12.77
N GLU A 434 12.17 -5.37 12.63
CA GLU A 434 13.44 -5.74 13.23
C GLU A 434 14.53 -4.87 12.60
N VAL A 435 14.54 -3.57 12.90
CA VAL A 435 15.75 -2.76 12.77
C VAL A 435 16.64 -3.26 13.88
N ALA A 436 17.27 -4.41 13.65
CA ALA A 436 18.24 -4.98 14.57
C ALA A 436 19.38 -3.95 14.64
N PHE A 437 19.34 -3.12 15.69
CA PHE A 437 20.41 -2.21 16.04
C PHE A 437 21.76 -2.91 15.80
N LYS A 438 22.54 -2.43 14.83
CA LYS A 438 23.89 -2.93 14.56
C LYS A 438 24.86 -2.15 15.42
N ASP A 439 25.63 -2.88 16.21
CA ASP A 439 26.65 -2.30 17.08
C ASP A 439 27.69 -1.54 16.26
N ASP A 440 27.85 -0.25 16.55
CA ASP A 440 28.89 0.59 15.97
C ASP A 440 30.17 0.44 16.80
N CYS A 441 30.96 -0.59 16.49
CA CYS A 441 32.15 -0.95 17.27
C CYS A 441 33.47 -0.74 16.54
N VAL A 442 34.49 -0.42 17.32
CA VAL A 442 35.90 -0.58 16.94
C VAL A 442 36.46 -1.78 17.70
N SER A 443 37.01 -2.74 16.95
CA SER A 443 37.65 -3.92 17.52
C SER A 443 39.06 -3.64 18.01
N PHE A 444 39.47 -4.35 19.04
CA PHE A 444 40.83 -4.36 19.58
C PHE A 444 41.14 -5.73 20.19
N ASN A 445 42.41 -6.06 20.38
CA ASN A 445 42.85 -7.32 20.95
C ASN A 445 43.15 -7.16 22.45
N PRO A 446 42.33 -7.75 23.35
CA PRO A 446 42.55 -7.65 24.79
C PRO A 446 43.90 -8.23 25.20
N ALA A 447 44.46 -9.22 24.51
CA ALA A 447 45.75 -9.81 24.89
C ALA A 447 46.93 -8.83 24.70
N THR A 448 46.87 -7.98 23.68
CA THR A 448 47.91 -6.97 23.37
C THR A 448 47.60 -5.59 23.93
N THR A 449 46.40 -5.38 24.49
CA THR A 449 46.07 -4.14 25.21
C THR A 449 47.01 -3.93 26.40
N THR A 450 47.53 -2.71 26.54
CA THR A 450 48.45 -2.29 27.61
C THR A 450 48.08 -0.91 28.12
N THR A 451 48.61 -0.55 29.29
CA THR A 451 48.60 0.81 29.82
C THR A 451 49.97 1.44 29.65
N GLY A 452 50.00 2.74 29.35
CA GLY A 452 51.24 3.47 29.22
C GLY A 452 51.03 4.98 29.29
N GLN A 453 52.11 5.71 29.57
CA GLN A 453 52.09 7.17 29.58
C GLN A 453 52.55 7.70 28.22
N VAL A 454 51.68 8.47 27.55
CA VAL A 454 51.98 9.14 26.28
C VAL A 454 51.82 10.62 26.50
N THR A 455 52.87 11.39 26.21
CA THR A 455 52.89 12.86 26.40
C THR A 455 52.39 13.29 27.79
N GLY A 456 52.82 12.58 28.84
CA GLY A 456 52.44 12.87 30.23
C GLY A 456 51.06 12.37 30.68
N ARG A 457 50.24 11.80 29.78
CA ARG A 457 48.89 11.29 30.09
C ARG A 457 48.84 9.77 30.06
N TRP A 458 48.18 9.17 31.04
CA TRP A 458 47.94 7.73 31.14
C TRP A 458 46.87 7.30 30.16
N LYS A 459 47.17 6.26 29.38
CA LYS A 459 46.30 5.77 28.31
C LYS A 459 46.22 4.24 28.34
N VAL A 460 45.10 3.71 27.85
CA VAL A 460 44.93 2.29 27.50
C VAL A 460 44.94 2.19 25.98
N MET A 461 45.80 1.33 25.45
CA MET A 461 46.09 1.24 24.01
C MET A 461 46.22 -0.22 23.59
N ASP A 462 45.86 -0.51 22.35
CA ASP A 462 46.16 -1.78 21.68
C ASP A 462 47.11 -1.54 20.49
N GLY A 463 48.37 -1.94 20.65
CA GLY A 463 49.42 -1.56 19.71
C GLY A 463 49.51 -0.04 19.54
N GLY A 464 49.27 0.46 18.32
CA GLY A 464 49.22 1.89 18.03
C GLY A 464 47.83 2.54 18.16
N HIS A 465 46.79 1.76 18.47
CA HIS A 465 45.42 2.24 18.56
C HIS A 465 45.10 2.70 19.99
N LEU A 466 44.84 4.00 20.16
CA LEU A 466 44.41 4.58 21.43
C LEU A 466 42.94 4.21 21.70
N LEU A 467 42.68 3.55 22.83
CA LEU A 467 41.32 3.18 23.24
C LEU A 467 40.75 4.22 24.23
N PHE A 468 41.47 4.51 25.31
CA PHE A 468 40.98 5.37 26.41
C PHE A 468 42.10 6.25 26.99
N ASP A 469 41.77 7.48 27.41
CA ASP A 469 42.69 8.44 28.03
C ASP A 469 42.21 8.81 29.45
N PHE A 470 43.12 8.68 30.43
CA PHE A 470 42.85 8.84 31.86
C PHE A 470 43.56 10.06 32.46
N GLY A 471 44.16 10.94 31.65
CA GLY A 471 44.89 12.10 32.13
C GLY A 471 46.02 11.72 33.10
N SER A 472 46.01 12.23 34.32
CA SER A 472 47.02 11.90 35.35
C SER A 472 46.72 10.62 36.14
N ASN A 473 45.56 9.97 35.94
CA ASN A 473 45.06 8.91 36.81
C ASN A 473 45.59 7.52 36.41
N SER A 474 46.83 7.20 36.82
CA SER A 474 47.46 5.91 36.55
C SER A 474 46.70 4.71 37.12
N ALA A 475 46.08 4.86 38.30
CA ALA A 475 45.34 3.82 38.97
C ALA A 475 44.07 3.42 38.20
N GLU A 476 43.35 4.39 37.65
CA GLU A 476 42.12 4.14 36.87
C GLU A 476 42.43 3.53 35.51
N ALA A 477 43.52 3.96 34.86
CA ALA A 477 44.02 3.31 33.65
C ALA A 477 44.36 1.84 33.90
N SER A 478 45.09 1.57 34.99
CA SER A 478 45.47 0.20 35.40
C SER A 478 44.24 -0.65 35.75
N ARG A 479 43.25 -0.06 36.42
CA ARG A 479 41.98 -0.72 36.74
C ARG A 479 41.18 -1.06 35.48
N THR A 480 41.10 -0.14 34.52
CA THR A 480 40.41 -0.37 33.24
C THR A 480 41.06 -1.48 32.44
N LEU A 481 42.40 -1.53 32.39
CA LEU A 481 43.12 -2.64 31.77
C LEU A 481 42.78 -3.98 32.43
N ALA A 482 42.74 -4.03 33.76
CA ALA A 482 42.35 -5.25 34.49
C ALA A 482 40.92 -5.71 34.15
N ILE A 483 39.98 -4.78 34.00
CA ILE A 483 38.59 -5.07 33.60
C ILE A 483 38.54 -5.64 32.16
N ILE A 484 39.22 -4.98 31.22
CA ILE A 484 39.30 -5.43 29.82
C ILE A 484 39.86 -6.85 29.73
N LYS A 485 40.94 -7.13 30.46
CA LYS A 485 41.57 -8.46 30.49
C LYS A 485 40.69 -9.51 31.17
N HIS A 486 40.01 -9.15 32.27
CA HIS A 486 39.15 -10.06 33.02
C HIS A 486 37.96 -10.55 32.18
N TYR A 487 37.26 -9.61 31.53
CA TYR A 487 36.11 -9.93 30.69
C TYR A 487 36.48 -10.34 29.26
N ASN A 488 37.75 -10.22 28.86
CA ASN A 488 38.18 -10.41 27.47
C ASN A 488 37.43 -9.50 26.48
N MET A 489 37.14 -8.26 26.88
CA MET A 489 36.50 -7.27 26.01
C MET A 489 37.37 -7.03 24.77
N ASN A 490 36.78 -7.10 23.59
CA ASN A 490 37.51 -6.95 22.32
C ASN A 490 36.84 -5.96 21.35
N GLN A 491 35.78 -5.28 21.80
CA GLN A 491 35.04 -4.30 21.03
C GLN A 491 34.64 -3.13 21.93
N SER A 492 34.95 -1.91 21.49
CA SER A 492 34.45 -0.67 22.07
C SER A 492 33.41 -0.09 21.12
N CYS A 493 32.19 0.11 21.60
CA CYS A 493 31.03 0.42 20.79
C CYS A 493 30.41 1.75 21.21
N PHE A 494 29.75 2.40 20.26
CA PHE A 494 29.37 3.80 20.37
C PHE A 494 27.92 4.03 19.95
N VAL A 495 27.30 5.05 20.54
CA VAL A 495 26.04 5.64 20.08
C VAL A 495 26.32 7.12 19.81
N GLY A 496 26.06 7.59 18.58
CA GLY A 496 26.21 9.01 18.22
C GLY A 496 27.60 9.46 17.73
N ARG A 497 28.40 8.58 17.09
CA ARG A 497 29.68 9.05 16.48
C ARG A 497 29.43 10.16 15.43
N PRO A 498 30.33 11.16 15.29
CA PRO A 498 31.69 11.23 15.86
C PRO A 498 31.80 11.69 17.32
N ASN A 499 30.74 12.25 17.91
CA ASN A 499 30.72 12.73 19.30
C ASN A 499 29.77 11.88 20.14
N PRO A 500 30.17 10.65 20.51
CA PRO A 500 29.25 9.68 21.06
C PRO A 500 28.67 10.14 22.40
N SER A 501 27.35 10.07 22.53
CA SER A 501 26.65 10.31 23.80
C SER A 501 26.67 9.11 24.73
N PHE A 502 26.91 7.91 24.18
CA PHE A 502 27.01 6.69 24.96
C PHE A 502 28.07 5.73 24.39
N GLN A 503 28.73 5.00 25.30
CA GLN A 503 29.76 4.02 24.99
C GLN A 503 29.55 2.76 25.81
N TYR A 504 29.82 1.60 25.22
CA TYR A 504 29.72 0.30 25.87
C TYR A 504 30.75 -0.67 25.29
N MET A 505 30.92 -1.82 25.94
CA MET A 505 31.94 -2.82 25.60
C MET A 505 31.30 -4.16 25.30
N LEU A 506 31.86 -4.89 24.33
CA LEU A 506 31.41 -6.23 23.95
C LEU A 506 32.56 -7.24 23.87
N ILE A 507 32.17 -8.52 23.86
CA ILE A 507 33.00 -9.70 23.66
C ILE A 507 32.46 -10.45 22.43
N SER A 508 33.08 -10.23 21.27
CA SER A 508 32.69 -10.87 20.01
C SER A 508 31.18 -10.78 19.74
N GLY A 509 30.61 -9.59 19.94
CA GLY A 509 29.19 -9.29 19.75
C GLY A 509 28.30 -9.56 20.96
N ASN A 510 28.82 -10.10 22.06
CA ASN A 510 28.06 -10.44 23.26
C ASN A 510 28.38 -9.51 24.45
N SER A 511 27.47 -9.43 25.41
CA SER A 511 27.70 -8.71 26.66
C SER A 511 28.76 -9.40 27.54
N PRO A 512 29.58 -8.65 28.30
CA PRO A 512 30.35 -9.18 29.41
C PRO A 512 29.43 -9.81 30.45
N VAL A 513 29.83 -10.97 31.00
CA VAL A 513 29.00 -11.75 31.95
C VAL A 513 29.78 -12.04 33.23
N GLY A 514 29.11 -11.92 34.38
CA GLY A 514 29.66 -12.27 35.69
C GLY A 514 30.27 -11.09 36.44
N ALA A 515 30.56 -11.27 37.72
CA ALA A 515 31.09 -10.20 38.57
C ALA A 515 32.62 -10.27 38.70
N MET A 516 33.25 -9.09 38.76
CA MET A 516 34.66 -8.93 39.08
C MET A 516 34.81 -8.37 40.51
N ALA A 517 35.82 -8.84 41.25
CA ALA A 517 36.05 -8.35 42.62
C ALA A 517 36.40 -6.85 42.61
N GLY A 518 35.76 -6.10 43.53
CA GLY A 518 35.97 -4.65 43.69
C GLY A 518 35.34 -3.80 42.60
N GLU A 519 34.33 -4.30 41.89
CA GLU A 519 33.53 -3.50 40.96
C GLU A 519 32.65 -2.48 41.68
N ASP A 520 32.43 -1.36 41.00
CA ASP A 520 31.46 -0.34 41.38
C ASP A 520 30.34 -0.32 40.32
N CYS A 521 29.25 -1.06 40.60
CA CYS A 521 28.14 -1.23 39.66
C CYS A 521 26.79 -0.84 40.28
N VAL A 522 25.88 -0.35 39.45
CA VAL A 522 24.48 -0.11 39.76
C VAL A 522 23.62 -1.04 38.91
N SER A 523 22.79 -1.84 39.57
CA SER A 523 21.86 -2.77 38.94
C SER A 523 20.65 -2.05 38.37
N PHE A 524 20.14 -2.56 37.25
CA PHE A 524 18.89 -2.13 36.65
C PHE A 524 18.20 -3.31 35.96
N ASN A 525 16.91 -3.16 35.67
CA ASN A 525 16.12 -4.16 34.97
C ASN A 525 15.81 -3.71 33.52
N PRO A 526 16.38 -4.37 32.49
CA PRO A 526 16.17 -3.99 31.10
C PRO A 526 14.70 -4.11 30.65
N ALA A 527 13.90 -4.95 31.31
CA ALA A 527 12.48 -5.11 31.01
C ALA A 527 11.62 -3.90 31.44
N THR A 528 12.04 -3.18 32.49
CA THR A 528 11.36 -1.98 33.00
C THR A 528 12.05 -0.68 32.59
N THR A 529 13.19 -0.78 31.88
CA THR A 529 13.93 0.37 31.40
C THR A 529 13.18 1.06 30.25
N THR A 530 13.07 2.39 30.30
CA THR A 530 12.38 3.22 29.31
C THR A 530 13.17 4.50 29.01
N VAL A 531 12.82 5.18 27.90
CA VAL A 531 13.30 6.54 27.63
C VAL A 531 12.24 7.52 28.15
N SER A 532 12.66 8.49 28.96
CA SER A 532 11.77 9.48 29.56
C SER A 532 12.40 10.88 29.53
N ASN A 533 11.55 11.90 29.36
CA ASN A 533 11.97 13.29 29.49
C ASN A 533 11.82 13.72 30.95
N VAL A 534 12.95 13.89 31.63
CA VAL A 534 13.00 14.27 33.05
C VAL A 534 13.67 15.63 33.17
N GLY A 535 12.87 16.65 33.52
CA GLY A 535 13.35 18.02 33.69
C GLY A 535 13.90 18.66 32.41
N GLY A 536 13.30 18.36 31.25
CA GLY A 536 13.72 18.92 29.95
C GLY A 536 14.87 18.19 29.28
N THR A 537 15.29 17.04 29.81
CA THR A 537 16.38 16.21 29.25
C THR A 537 15.92 14.77 29.05
N TRP A 538 16.29 14.19 27.90
CA TRP A 538 16.02 12.80 27.58
C TRP A 538 16.98 11.88 28.31
N LYS A 539 16.42 10.90 29.02
CA LYS A 539 17.17 9.95 29.83
C LYS A 539 16.68 8.53 29.61
N VAL A 540 17.59 7.59 29.72
CA VAL A 540 17.26 6.17 29.94
C VAL A 540 17.07 5.98 31.44
N VAL A 541 15.90 5.48 31.85
CA VAL A 541 15.48 5.34 33.24
C VAL A 541 14.97 3.94 33.53
N ASP A 542 15.24 3.44 34.74
CA ASP A 542 14.60 2.24 35.30
C ASP A 542 13.74 2.64 36.51
N GLY A 543 12.43 2.66 36.32
CA GLY A 543 11.49 3.25 37.27
C GLY A 543 11.84 4.72 37.57
N ASN A 544 12.13 5.04 38.84
CA ASN A 544 12.53 6.39 39.26
C ASN A 544 14.05 6.63 39.17
N HIS A 545 14.83 5.64 38.73
CA HIS A 545 16.28 5.75 38.65
C HIS A 545 16.73 6.16 37.25
N ALA A 546 17.25 7.39 37.12
CA ALA A 546 17.86 7.84 35.88
C ALA A 546 19.27 7.28 35.72
N MET A 547 19.51 6.55 34.63
CA MET A 547 20.77 5.83 34.37
C MET A 547 21.69 6.63 33.45
N PHE A 548 21.18 7.06 32.29
CA PHE A 548 21.97 7.74 31.25
C PHE A 548 21.23 8.98 30.75
N ASN A 549 21.95 10.08 30.53
CA ASN A 549 21.38 11.36 30.12
C ASN A 549 21.91 11.77 28.74
N PHE A 550 21.00 12.11 27.84
CA PHE A 550 21.27 12.44 26.44
C PHE A 550 20.92 13.89 26.10
N GLY A 551 20.58 14.72 27.09
CA GLY A 551 20.22 16.12 26.87
C GLY A 551 19.01 16.24 25.94
N SER A 552 19.17 16.91 24.80
CA SER A 552 18.11 17.04 23.78
C SER A 552 18.04 15.86 22.80
N ASN A 553 18.97 14.92 22.84
CA ASN A 553 19.13 13.87 21.81
C ASN A 553 18.28 12.63 22.12
N LYS A 554 16.96 12.72 21.95
CA LYS A 554 16.07 11.56 22.10
C LYS A 554 16.47 10.35 21.23
N PRO A 555 16.87 10.51 19.94
CA PRO A 555 17.19 9.36 19.10
C PRO A 555 18.33 8.49 19.66
N GLU A 556 19.35 9.11 20.26
CA GLU A 556 20.47 8.38 20.86
C GLU A 556 20.08 7.72 22.19
N ALA A 557 19.13 8.29 22.93
CA ALA A 557 18.53 7.66 24.10
C ALA A 557 17.73 6.42 23.71
N ASP A 558 16.91 6.51 22.66
CA ASP A 558 16.14 5.39 22.11
C ASP A 558 17.08 4.28 21.62
N GLN A 559 18.12 4.64 20.85
CA GLN A 559 19.15 3.69 20.40
C GLN A 559 19.88 3.04 21.57
N THR A 560 20.18 3.77 22.65
CA THR A 560 20.79 3.20 23.85
C THR A 560 19.85 2.21 24.55
N LEU A 561 18.55 2.49 24.58
CA LEU A 561 17.57 1.54 25.12
C LEU A 561 17.53 0.24 24.31
N GLU A 562 17.61 0.33 22.98
CA GLU A 562 17.73 -0.84 22.10
C GLU A 562 19.01 -1.64 22.37
N VAL A 563 20.17 -0.97 22.54
CA VAL A 563 21.45 -1.60 22.94
C VAL A 563 21.27 -2.41 24.22
N ILE A 564 20.67 -1.79 25.25
CA ILE A 564 20.47 -2.39 26.57
C ILE A 564 19.62 -3.65 26.47
N LYS A 565 18.50 -3.56 25.74
CA LYS A 565 17.57 -4.69 25.56
C LYS A 565 18.19 -5.80 24.72
N LYS A 566 18.85 -5.46 23.60
CA LYS A 566 19.51 -6.43 22.71
C LYS A 566 20.56 -7.27 23.42
N HIS A 567 21.44 -6.62 24.19
CA HIS A 567 22.56 -7.30 24.86
C HIS A 567 22.23 -7.83 26.25
N GLY A 568 21.00 -7.58 26.73
CA GLY A 568 20.52 -8.04 28.03
C GLY A 568 21.37 -7.52 29.19
N PHE A 569 21.85 -6.28 29.11
CA PHE A 569 22.62 -5.67 30.19
C PHE A 569 21.75 -5.48 31.43
N THR A 570 22.33 -5.72 32.60
CA THR A 570 21.66 -5.63 33.92
C THR A 570 22.45 -4.79 34.93
N GLN A 571 23.69 -4.43 34.59
CA GLN A 571 24.60 -3.68 35.45
C GLN A 571 25.27 -2.57 34.66
N SER A 572 25.32 -1.38 35.27
CA SER A 572 26.13 -0.24 34.81
C SER A 572 27.28 -0.05 35.77
N CYS A 573 28.51 -0.14 35.27
CA CYS A 573 29.72 -0.23 36.08
C CYS A 573 30.68 0.91 35.76
N PHE A 574 31.44 1.34 36.76
CA PHE A 574 32.20 2.58 36.72
C PHE A 574 33.63 2.41 37.27
N VAL A 575 34.57 3.19 36.72
CA VAL A 575 35.91 3.36 37.26
C VAL A 575 36.09 4.84 37.62
N GLY A 576 36.22 5.14 38.91
CA GLY A 576 36.52 6.49 39.42
C GLY A 576 35.32 7.40 39.60
N ARG A 577 34.40 7.11 40.54
CA ARG A 577 33.29 8.03 40.87
C ARG A 577 33.64 9.01 42.00
N PRO A 578 33.10 10.26 42.01
CA PRO A 578 32.24 10.86 40.97
C PRO A 578 33.03 11.27 39.71
N ASN A 579 32.35 11.30 38.55
CA ASN A 579 32.93 11.55 37.21
C ASN A 579 33.84 10.42 36.69
N PRO A 580 33.27 9.24 36.37
CA PRO A 580 34.03 8.07 35.96
C PRO A 580 34.87 8.33 34.72
N SER A 581 36.14 7.91 34.74
CA SER A 581 37.03 7.94 33.59
C SER A 581 36.81 6.78 32.62
N PHE A 582 36.12 5.73 33.08
CA PHE A 582 35.66 4.62 32.25
C PHE A 582 34.33 4.07 32.78
N SER A 583 33.42 3.73 31.87
CA SER A 583 32.14 3.09 32.19
C SER A 583 31.90 1.93 31.23
N TYR A 584 31.22 0.88 31.69
CA TYR A 584 30.84 -0.28 30.87
C TYR A 584 29.56 -0.91 31.39
N LEU A 585 28.93 -1.72 30.56
CA LEU A 585 27.76 -2.51 30.92
C LEU A 585 28.12 -3.99 30.97
N ARG A 586 27.41 -4.75 31.82
CA ARG A 586 27.53 -6.22 31.88
C ARG A 586 26.22 -6.88 32.31
N LYS A 587 26.21 -8.21 32.21
CA LYS A 587 25.13 -9.11 32.65
C LYS A 587 25.46 -9.80 33.97
#